data_AF-U1YBF5-F1
#
_entry.id   AF-U1YBF5-F1
#
_cell.length_a   1.000
_cell.length_b   1.000
_cell.length_c   1.000
_cell.angle_alpha   90.00
_cell.angle_beta   90.00
_cell.angle_gamma   90.00
#
_symmetry.space_group_name_H-M   'P 1'
#
loop_
_entity.id
_entity.type
_entity.pdbx_description
1 polymer ?
#
loop_
_entity_poly.entity_id
_entity_poly.type
_entity_poly.pdbx_seq_one_letter_code
_entity_poly.pdbx_strand_id
1 'polypeptide(L)'
;MASLSSNQFDHSLALKKAYPFEKYIIHVHSDSDTANQLVSWQFPNGHIVQLVFFGNGKAELFSLPPSLILPEEGENGIFYTEQEVLLFLRNVKQAEKN
;
A
#
# COMPACT_ATOMS: atom_id res chain seq x y z
N MET A 1 28.35 31.65 28.72
CA MET A 1 27.00 32.04 29.20
C MET A 1 25.99 31.73 28.10
N ALA A 2 24.88 31.09 28.49
CA ALA A 2 23.56 30.89 27.86
C ALA A 2 23.41 31.07 26.33
N SER A 3 22.99 30.09 25.52
CA SER A 3 21.76 29.25 25.49
C SER A 3 20.60 29.86 24.67
N LEU A 4 20.06 29.01 23.78
CA LEU A 4 18.70 29.00 23.19
C LEU A 4 18.49 29.96 22.00
N SER A 5 17.69 29.66 20.97
CA SER A 5 16.57 28.72 20.90
C SER A 5 16.24 28.35 19.45
N SER A 6 15.76 27.12 19.29
CA SER A 6 14.65 26.70 18.43
C SER A 6 14.43 27.38 17.07
N ASN A 7 14.61 26.61 15.99
CA ASN A 7 13.57 26.54 14.97
C ASN A 7 13.08 25.09 14.89
N GLN A 8 12.13 24.82 15.77
CA GLN A 8 11.20 23.71 15.67
C GLN A 8 10.08 24.12 14.71
N PHE A 9 9.58 23.12 13.99
CA PHE A 9 8.39 23.08 13.13
C PHE A 9 8.54 23.64 11.72
N ASP A 10 8.74 22.73 10.77
CA ASP A 10 7.79 22.68 9.67
C ASP A 10 7.06 21.33 9.68
N HIS A 11 5.74 21.44 9.64
CA HIS A 11 4.75 20.39 9.77
C HIS A 11 4.71 19.51 8.52
N SER A 12 5.71 18.66 8.27
CA SER A 12 5.47 17.49 7.43
C SER A 12 4.87 16.37 8.29
N LEU A 13 3.76 16.69 8.96
CA LEU A 13 2.84 15.70 9.51
C LEU A 13 2.02 15.12 8.35
N ALA A 14 2.74 14.67 7.31
CA ALA A 14 2.21 13.67 6.41
C ALA A 14 1.98 12.48 7.33
N LEU A 15 0.72 12.27 7.73
CA LEU A 15 0.25 11.03 8.31
C LEU A 15 0.94 9.91 7.53
N LYS A 16 1.98 9.31 8.13
CA LYS A 16 2.74 8.25 7.50
C LYS A 16 1.75 7.09 7.40
N LYS A 17 1.03 7.01 6.29
CA LYS A 17 -0.03 6.03 6.10
C LYS A 17 0.63 4.68 6.30
N ALA A 18 0.21 3.98 7.36
CA ALA A 18 0.77 2.69 7.70
C ALA A 18 0.17 1.67 6.74
N TYR A 19 0.87 1.41 5.64
CA TYR A 19 0.43 0.38 4.69
C TYR A 19 0.60 -1.00 5.33
N PRO A 20 -0.34 -1.93 5.08
CA PRO A 20 -0.16 -3.32 5.46
C PRO A 20 1.16 -3.86 4.89
N PHE A 21 1.84 -4.70 5.67
CA PHE A 21 3.05 -5.38 5.23
C PHE A 21 4.19 -4.45 4.76
N GLU A 22 4.40 -3.30 5.43
CA GLU A 22 5.40 -2.26 5.06
C GLU A 22 6.79 -2.82 4.73
N LYS A 23 7.26 -3.86 5.42
CA LYS A 23 8.57 -4.52 5.16
C LYS A 23 8.72 -5.17 3.79
N TYR A 24 7.62 -5.40 3.06
CA TYR A 24 7.62 -5.97 1.71
C TYR A 24 7.38 -4.91 0.63
N ILE A 25 7.22 -3.64 1.01
CA ILE A 25 7.03 -2.55 0.05
C ILE A 25 8.37 -2.27 -0.65
N ILE A 26 8.34 -2.30 -1.97
CA ILE A 26 9.49 -1.99 -2.82
C ILE A 26 9.36 -0.62 -3.49
N HIS A 27 8.14 -0.07 -3.56
CA HIS A 27 7.90 1.23 -4.18
C HIS A 27 6.61 1.87 -3.68
N VAL A 28 6.66 3.19 -3.47
CA VAL A 28 5.49 4.05 -3.22
C VAL A 28 5.61 5.27 -4.14
N HIS A 29 4.64 5.47 -5.02
CA HIS A 29 4.54 6.65 -5.86
C HIS A 29 3.28 7.42 -5.49
N SER A 30 3.44 8.68 -5.14
CA SER A 30 2.33 9.59 -4.87
C SER A 30 2.14 10.51 -6.06
N ASP A 31 0.92 10.55 -6.58
CA ASP A 31 0.50 11.50 -7.60
C ASP A 31 0.07 12.80 -6.92
N SER A 32 0.75 13.91 -7.26
CA SER A 32 0.47 15.23 -6.69
C SER A 32 -0.87 15.82 -7.13
N ASP A 33 -1.39 15.39 -8.28
CA ASP A 33 -2.58 15.99 -8.89
C ASP A 33 -3.87 15.33 -8.39
N THR A 34 -3.81 14.02 -8.10
CA THR A 34 -4.98 13.23 -7.70
C THR A 34 -4.99 12.82 -6.24
N ALA A 35 -3.91 13.10 -5.50
CA ALA A 35 -3.67 12.58 -4.14
C ALA A 35 -3.73 11.04 -4.04
N ASN A 36 -3.59 10.35 -5.19
CA ASN A 36 -3.56 8.90 -5.25
C ASN A 36 -2.15 8.39 -4.97
N GLN A 37 -2.07 7.16 -4.45
CA GLN A 37 -0.80 6.54 -4.10
C GLN A 37 -0.73 5.13 -4.67
N LEU A 38 0.18 4.90 -5.61
CA LEU A 38 0.51 3.57 -6.10
C LEU A 38 1.54 2.93 -5.17
N VAL A 39 1.17 1.82 -4.54
CA VAL A 39 2.05 1.06 -3.64
C VAL A 39 2.31 -0.31 -4.24
N SER A 40 3.58 -0.72 -4.24
CA SER A 40 4.02 -2.00 -4.78
C SER A 40 4.68 -2.84 -3.69
N TRP A 41 4.24 -4.09 -3.55
CA TRP A 41 4.81 -5.07 -2.64
C TRP A 41 5.49 -6.20 -3.42
N GLN A 42 6.59 -6.70 -2.89
CA GLN A 42 7.24 -7.95 -3.33
C GLN A 42 7.31 -8.91 -2.15
N PHE A 43 6.57 -10.01 -2.24
CA PHE A 43 6.53 -11.02 -1.17
C PHE A 43 7.62 -12.08 -1.35
N PRO A 44 7.98 -12.82 -0.28
CA PRO A 44 9.01 -13.87 -0.35
C PRO A 44 8.69 -15.03 -1.31
N ASN A 45 7.42 -15.25 -1.65
CA ASN A 45 7.00 -16.22 -2.67
C ASN A 45 7.28 -15.74 -4.11
N GLY A 46 7.79 -14.52 -4.28
CA GLY A 46 8.15 -13.94 -5.57
C GLY A 46 7.00 -13.22 -6.27
N HIS A 47 5.82 -13.15 -5.67
CA HIS A 47 4.70 -12.38 -6.21
C HIS A 47 4.89 -10.89 -5.97
N ILE A 48 4.64 -10.11 -7.01
CA ILE A 48 4.62 -8.65 -6.98
C ILE A 48 3.19 -8.19 -7.18
N VAL A 49 2.69 -7.35 -6.29
CA VAL A 49 1.33 -6.81 -6.36
C VAL A 49 1.36 -5.30 -6.23
N GLN A 50 0.47 -4.64 -6.96
CA GLN A 50 0.38 -3.18 -6.98
C GLN A 50 -1.06 -2.74 -6.75
N LEU A 51 -1.26 -1.83 -5.80
CA LEU A 51 -2.55 -1.23 -5.50
C LEU A 51 -2.46 0.29 -5.61
N VAL A 52 -3.50 0.92 -6.16
CA VAL A 52 -3.71 2.37 -6.12
C VAL A 52 -4.60 2.68 -4.92
N PHE A 53 -4.12 3.46 -3.96
CA PHE A 53 -4.94 4.02 -2.89
C PHE A 53 -5.45 5.39 -3.28
N PHE A 54 -6.75 5.59 -3.11
CA PHE A 54 -7.42 6.86 -3.35
C PHE A 54 -7.51 7.68 -2.06
N GLY A 55 -7.59 9.00 -2.20
CA GLY A 55 -7.73 9.92 -1.07
C GLY A 55 -9.00 9.70 -0.22
N ASN A 56 -10.02 9.02 -0.77
CA ASN A 56 -11.26 8.66 -0.06
C ASN A 56 -11.15 7.36 0.76
N GLY A 57 -9.96 6.78 0.89
CA GLY A 57 -9.71 5.56 1.67
C GLY A 57 -9.92 4.25 0.90
N LYS A 58 -10.42 4.29 -0.34
CA LYS A 58 -10.52 3.12 -1.21
C LYS A 58 -9.15 2.72 -1.76
N ALA A 59 -9.04 1.48 -2.20
CA ALA A 59 -7.93 1.02 -3.03
C ALA A 59 -8.44 0.23 -4.25
N GLU A 60 -7.65 0.20 -5.31
CA GLU A 60 -7.94 -0.58 -6.52
C GLU A 60 -6.70 -1.39 -6.92
N LEU A 61 -6.95 -2.59 -7.41
CA LEU A 61 -5.94 -3.48 -7.96
C LEU A 61 -5.41 -2.91 -9.28
N PHE A 62 -4.13 -2.53 -9.27
CA PHE A 62 -3.44 -2.08 -10.47
C PHE A 62 -2.79 -3.24 -11.22
N SER A 63 -2.11 -4.13 -10.49
CA SER A 63 -1.42 -5.26 -11.07
C SER A 63 -1.30 -6.43 -10.10
N LEU A 64 -1.43 -7.63 -10.65
CA LEU A 64 -1.29 -8.92 -9.99
C LEU A 64 -0.51 -9.88 -10.91
N PRO A 65 0.28 -10.83 -10.38
CA PRO A 65 0.92 -11.84 -11.22
C PRO A 65 -0.14 -12.72 -11.89
N PRO A 66 -0.04 -13.03 -13.20
CA PRO A 66 -1.06 -13.79 -13.92
C PRO A 66 -1.15 -15.26 -13.49
N SER A 67 -0.12 -15.79 -12.83
CA SER A 67 -0.09 -17.14 -12.26
C SER A 67 -0.80 -17.25 -10.91
N LEU A 68 -1.18 -16.12 -10.31
CA LEU A 68 -1.78 -16.07 -8.99
C LEU A 68 -3.29 -16.27 -9.09
N ILE A 69 -3.77 -17.39 -8.57
CA ILE A 69 -5.21 -17.68 -8.47
C ILE A 69 -5.60 -17.44 -7.02
N LEU A 70 -6.39 -16.39 -6.79
CA LEU A 70 -6.96 -16.07 -5.48
C LEU A 70 -8.45 -16.45 -5.47
N PRO A 71 -9.01 -16.82 -4.30
CA PRO A 71 -10.46 -16.79 -4.13
C PRO A 71 -10.97 -15.38 -4.46
N GLU A 72 -12.19 -15.26 -5.01
CA GLU A 72 -12.77 -13.97 -5.36
C GLU A 72 -12.77 -13.03 -4.15
N GLU A 73 -11.91 -12.00 -4.18
CA GLU A 73 -11.83 -10.98 -3.13
C GLU A 73 -11.93 -9.60 -3.76
N GLY A 74 -12.93 -8.84 -3.30
CA GLY A 74 -13.28 -7.52 -3.83
C GLY A 74 -14.18 -7.59 -5.06
N GLU A 75 -15.12 -6.65 -5.17
CA GLU A 75 -15.89 -6.47 -6.40
C GLU A 75 -14.97 -5.89 -7.49
N ASN A 76 -14.62 -6.70 -8.50
CA ASN A 76 -13.81 -6.29 -9.64
C ASN A 76 -12.42 -5.70 -9.28
N GLY A 77 -11.80 -6.14 -8.18
CA GLY A 77 -10.49 -5.64 -7.75
C GLY A 77 -10.53 -4.30 -7.02
N ILE A 78 -11.71 -3.85 -6.57
CA ILE A 78 -11.89 -2.66 -5.73
C ILE A 78 -11.99 -3.08 -4.27
N PHE A 79 -11.27 -2.35 -3.41
CA PHE A 79 -11.26 -2.49 -1.96
C PHE A 79 -11.79 -1.21 -1.31
N TYR A 80 -12.78 -1.33 -0.45
CA TYR A 80 -13.44 -0.20 0.22
C TYR A 80 -12.94 0.00 1.65
N THR A 81 -12.26 -0.99 2.23
CA THR A 81 -11.76 -0.97 3.60
C THR A 81 -10.31 -1.43 3.70
N GLU A 82 -9.61 -0.98 4.74
CA GLU A 82 -8.24 -1.45 5.03
C GLU A 82 -8.20 -2.95 5.35
N GLN A 83 -9.27 -3.51 5.93
CA GLN A 83 -9.39 -4.92 6.24
C GLN A 83 -9.41 -5.77 4.95
N GLU A 84 -10.13 -5.34 3.91
CA GLU A 84 -10.16 -6.03 2.62
C GLU A 84 -8.76 -6.02 1.97
N VAL A 85 -8.07 -4.89 1.99
CA VAL A 85 -6.68 -4.79 1.49
C VAL A 85 -5.74 -5.73 2.28
N LEU A 86 -5.88 -5.78 3.60
CA LEU A 86 -5.07 -6.66 4.45
C LEU A 86 -5.33 -8.14 4.16
N LEU A 87 -6.60 -8.54 4.01
CA LEU A 87 -7.00 -9.92 3.67
C LEU A 87 -6.43 -10.32 2.31
N PHE A 88 -6.61 -9.47 1.31
CA PHE A 88 -6.06 -9.67 -0.02
C PHE A 88 -4.55 -9.85 -0.01
N LEU A 89 -3.81 -8.93 0.60
CA LEU A 89 -2.34 -9.01 0.68
C LEU A 89 -1.87 -10.23 1.49
N ARG A 90 -2.65 -10.67 2.49
CA ARG A 90 -2.37 -11.90 3.23
C ARG A 90 -2.49 -13.12 2.32
N ASN A 91 -3.51 -13.18 1.48
CA ASN A 91 -3.72 -14.27 0.54
C ASN A 91 -2.64 -14.29 -0.54
N VAL A 92 -2.30 -13.13 -1.12
CA VAL A 92 -1.16 -13.01 -2.07
C VAL A 92 0.13 -13.54 -1.44
N LYS A 93 0.39 -13.21 -0.17
CA LYS A 93 1.59 -13.67 0.56
C LYS A 93 1.59 -15.17 0.84
N GLN A 94 0.41 -15.78 1.04
CA GLN A 94 0.26 -17.21 1.35
C GLN A 94 0.13 -18.10 0.12
N ALA A 95 -0.21 -17.51 -1.04
CA ALA A 95 -0.35 -18.25 -2.26
C ALA A 95 0.94 -18.95 -2.68
N GLU A 96 0.79 -20.18 -3.15
CA GLU A 96 1.87 -20.98 -3.70
C GLU A 96 2.20 -20.51 -5.11
N LYS A 97 3.47 -20.66 -5.47
CA LYS A 97 3.93 -20.41 -6.82
C LYS A 97 3.55 -21.62 -7.67
N ASN A 98 2.47 -21.50 -8.44
CA ASN A 98 2.11 -22.50 -9.46
C ASN A 98 3.18 -22.62 -10.55
#